data_AF-A0A3P1YA31-F1
#
_entry.id   AF-A0A3P1YA31-F1
#
_cell.length_a   1.000
_cell.length_b   1.000
_cell.length_c   1.000
_cell.angle_alpha   90.00
_cell.angle_beta   90.00
_cell.angle_gamma   90.00
#
_symmetry.space_group_name_H-M   'P 1'
#
loop_
_entity.id
_entity.type
_entity.pdbx_description
1 polymer ?
#
loop_
_entity_poly.entity_id
_entity_poly.type
_entity_poly.pdbx_seq_one_letter_code
_entity_poly.pdbx_strand_id
1 'polypeptide(L)'
;MHGTLKAHNPVRGYVPLLMSSAQQTAALSVAHLRQAVPELEKLAEGANELVASLAPALEKRLMDAMDYPMRPVLSLSATQVHGAIEVIRTRVLEWALDLEGRGIIGEGMSFTPQEKQAVQQQHYHFGDVSGSQIQIGSNGSTQTQANTGTDIEALKGLVQALGAALADAKGDTADELRAELATLKAQADSPKPKWEIIKATARSIKTVAEGAAGNVLASLAQPHIATLMALAAA
;
A
#
# COMPACT_ATOMS: atom_id res chain seq x y z
N MET A 1 6.30 10.89 -19.21
CA MET A 1 7.73 10.64 -19.45
C MET A 1 8.02 10.75 -20.94
N HIS A 2 9.25 11.15 -21.33
CA HIS A 2 9.65 11.23 -22.74
C HIS A 2 10.37 9.96 -23.17
N GLY A 3 9.96 9.39 -24.30
CA GLY A 3 10.58 8.24 -24.94
C GLY A 3 10.93 8.48 -26.40
N THR A 4 11.66 7.53 -26.97
CA THR A 4 12.11 7.54 -28.36
C THR A 4 11.22 6.63 -29.19
N LEU A 5 10.71 7.15 -30.31
CA LEU A 5 9.87 6.38 -31.22
C LEU A 5 10.74 5.37 -31.98
N LYS A 6 10.37 4.08 -31.90
CA LYS A 6 11.03 2.98 -32.58
C LYS A 6 10.00 2.10 -33.29
N ALA A 7 10.45 1.30 -34.24
CA ALA A 7 9.67 0.25 -34.87
C ALA A 7 10.29 -1.12 -34.59
N HIS A 8 9.46 -2.12 -34.32
CA HIS A 8 9.92 -3.49 -34.08
C HIS A 8 10.19 -4.20 -35.42
N ASN A 9 11.47 -4.39 -35.74
CA ASN A 9 11.91 -5.17 -36.89
C ASN A 9 12.20 -6.61 -36.44
N PRO A 10 11.58 -7.65 -37.06
CA PRO A 10 11.76 -9.05 -36.66
C PRO A 10 13.21 -9.56 -36.72
N VAL A 11 14.06 -8.95 -37.55
CA VAL A 11 15.44 -9.37 -37.77
C VAL A 11 16.44 -8.51 -37.00
N ARG A 12 16.19 -7.20 -36.92
CA ARG A 12 17.13 -6.21 -36.34
C ARG A 12 16.73 -5.71 -34.95
N GLY A 13 15.60 -6.16 -34.41
CA GLY A 13 15.05 -5.64 -33.17
C GLY A 13 14.47 -4.23 -33.33
N TYR A 14 14.59 -3.40 -32.28
CA TYR A 14 14.02 -2.05 -32.30
C TYR A 14 14.88 -1.07 -33.12
N VAL A 15 14.35 -0.61 -34.25
CA VAL A 15 14.99 0.37 -35.12
C VAL A 15 14.36 1.76 -34.93
N PRO A 16 15.12 2.87 -35.06
CA PRO A 16 14.56 4.21 -34.96
C PRO A 16 13.44 4.44 -35.98
N LEU A 17 12.33 5.03 -35.55
CA LEU A 17 11.25 5.44 -36.43
C LEU A 17 11.26 6.96 -36.54
N LEU A 18 11.71 7.45 -37.71
CA LEU A 18 11.86 8.89 -37.98
C LEU A 18 10.54 9.46 -38.52
N MET A 19 10.12 10.59 -37.96
CA MET A 19 8.98 11.35 -38.47
C MET A 19 9.45 12.55 -39.29
N SER A 20 8.63 12.95 -40.27
CA SER A 20 8.95 14.05 -41.18
C SER A 20 8.93 15.43 -40.50
N SER A 21 8.29 15.55 -39.33
CA SER A 21 8.19 16.81 -38.57
C SER A 21 8.60 16.62 -37.11
N ALA A 22 9.44 17.53 -36.60
CA ALA A 22 9.84 17.59 -35.20
C ALA A 22 8.64 17.73 -34.25
N GLN A 23 7.58 18.43 -34.68
CA GLN A 23 6.35 18.58 -33.90
C GLN A 23 5.62 17.25 -33.73
N GLN A 24 5.58 16.41 -34.77
CA GLN A 24 4.98 15.09 -34.71
C GLN A 24 5.80 14.15 -33.82
N THR A 25 7.13 14.19 -33.94
CA THR A 25 8.02 13.43 -33.04
C THR A 25 7.76 13.78 -31.58
N ALA A 26 7.73 15.07 -31.24
CA ALA A 26 7.50 15.51 -29.86
C ALA A 26 6.14 15.06 -29.32
N ALA A 27 5.08 15.15 -30.13
CA ALA A 27 3.73 14.73 -29.72
C ALA A 27 3.62 13.22 -29.47
N LEU A 28 4.37 12.41 -30.23
CA LEU A 28 4.38 10.95 -30.13
C LEU A 28 5.40 10.43 -29.11
N SER A 29 6.31 11.29 -28.64
CA SER A 29 7.36 10.95 -27.68
C SER A 29 6.90 10.91 -26.22
N VAL A 30 5.64 11.20 -25.91
CA VAL A 30 5.15 11.23 -24.52
C VAL A 30 4.48 9.92 -24.15
N ALA A 31 5.06 9.19 -23.18
CA ALA A 31 4.41 8.07 -22.52
C ALA A 31 3.71 8.49 -21.22
N HIS A 32 2.48 8.01 -21.09
CA HIS A 32 1.71 8.03 -19.85
C HIS A 32 1.77 6.65 -19.23
N LEU A 33 2.62 6.47 -18.22
CA LEU A 33 2.68 5.25 -17.42
C LEU A 33 1.56 5.29 -16.38
N ARG A 34 0.81 4.19 -16.27
CA ARG A 34 -0.31 4.04 -15.33
C ARG A 34 -0.14 2.83 -14.41
N GLN A 35 0.96 2.11 -14.57
CA GLN A 35 1.32 0.96 -13.75
C GLN A 35 1.64 1.40 -12.32
N ALA A 36 1.43 0.49 -11.37
CA ALA A 36 1.81 0.72 -10.00
C ALA A 36 3.34 0.80 -9.86
N VAL A 37 3.83 1.53 -8.86
CA VAL A 37 5.28 1.68 -8.59
C VAL A 37 6.01 0.32 -8.51
N PRO A 38 5.52 -0.71 -7.80
CA PRO A 38 6.22 -1.99 -7.72
C PRO A 38 6.34 -2.71 -9.07
N GLU A 39 5.36 -2.51 -9.96
CA GLU A 39 5.42 -3.06 -11.32
C GLU A 39 6.49 -2.33 -12.15
N LEU A 40 6.55 -1.00 -12.04
CA LEU A 40 7.57 -0.19 -12.71
C LEU A 40 8.99 -0.51 -12.21
N GLU A 41 9.15 -0.74 -10.91
CA GLU A 41 10.42 -1.19 -10.31
C GLU A 41 10.86 -2.51 -10.91
N LYS A 42 9.97 -3.51 -10.90
CA LYS A 42 10.26 -4.84 -11.46
C LYS A 42 10.55 -4.79 -12.96
N LEU A 43 9.84 -3.96 -13.72
CA LEU A 43 10.07 -3.81 -15.15
C LEU A 43 11.43 -3.16 -15.43
N ALA A 44 11.81 -2.16 -14.65
CA ALA A 44 13.06 -1.44 -14.82
C ALA A 44 14.28 -2.24 -14.30
N GLU A 45 14.06 -3.27 -13.50
CA GLU A 45 15.10 -4.13 -12.95
C GLU A 45 15.85 -4.89 -14.06
N GLY A 46 17.15 -4.63 -14.21
CA GLY A 46 18.01 -5.29 -15.19
C GLY A 46 17.76 -4.93 -16.66
N ALA A 47 16.80 -4.03 -16.95
CA ALA A 47 16.55 -3.53 -18.30
C ALA A 47 17.28 -2.20 -18.55
N ASN A 48 17.86 -2.03 -19.74
CA ASN A 48 18.33 -0.71 -20.18
C ASN A 48 17.20 0.12 -20.81
N GLU A 49 16.33 -0.55 -21.56
CA GLU A 49 15.20 0.06 -22.26
C GLU A 49 13.90 -0.69 -21.94
N LEU A 50 12.83 0.08 -21.76
CA LEU A 50 11.47 -0.36 -21.55
C LEU A 50 10.65 -0.02 -22.79
N VAL A 51 9.69 -0.88 -23.13
CA VAL A 51 8.89 -0.70 -24.34
C VAL A 51 7.44 -0.44 -23.96
N ALA A 52 6.96 0.75 -24.29
CA ALA A 52 5.56 1.13 -24.16
C ALA A 52 4.84 1.00 -25.51
N SER A 53 3.65 0.40 -25.47
CA SER A 53 2.77 0.31 -26.63
C SER A 53 2.08 1.66 -26.88
N LEU A 54 1.86 1.98 -28.15
CA LEU A 54 1.08 3.15 -28.55
C LEU A 54 -0.42 2.83 -28.47
N ALA A 55 -1.27 3.87 -28.49
CA ALA A 55 -2.71 3.68 -28.60
C ALA A 55 -3.06 2.90 -29.89
N PRO A 56 -3.95 1.89 -29.87
CA PRO A 56 -4.17 1.01 -31.03
C PRO A 56 -4.54 1.75 -32.33
N ALA A 57 -5.35 2.80 -32.24
CA ALA A 57 -5.73 3.62 -33.40
C ALA A 57 -4.52 4.35 -34.01
N LEU A 58 -3.61 4.81 -33.16
CA LEU A 58 -2.38 5.48 -33.58
C LEU A 58 -1.35 4.48 -34.12
N GLU A 59 -1.22 3.32 -33.49
CA GLU A 59 -0.38 2.21 -33.95
C GLU A 59 -0.75 1.82 -35.39
N LYS A 60 -2.06 1.58 -35.63
CA LYS A 60 -2.59 1.26 -36.97
C LYS A 60 -2.30 2.36 -37.98
N ARG A 61 -2.61 3.62 -37.64
CA ARG A 61 -2.39 4.76 -38.54
C ARG A 61 -0.92 4.93 -38.95
N LEU A 62 0.00 4.67 -38.02
CA LEU A 62 1.43 4.72 -38.30
C LEU A 62 1.86 3.54 -39.18
N MET A 63 1.36 2.33 -38.92
CA MET A 63 1.66 1.15 -39.75
C MET A 63 1.16 1.31 -41.18
N ASP A 64 -0.05 1.85 -41.38
CA ASP A 64 -0.63 2.11 -42.70
C ASP A 64 0.17 3.15 -43.51
N ALA A 65 0.94 4.01 -42.84
CA ALA A 65 1.77 5.04 -43.45
C ALA A 65 3.22 4.58 -43.73
N MET A 66 3.59 3.35 -43.36
CA MET A 66 4.93 2.79 -43.60
C MET A 66 4.93 1.95 -44.88
N ASP A 67 6.03 2.00 -45.64
CA ASP A 67 6.24 1.11 -46.79
C ASP A 67 6.29 -0.38 -46.37
N TYR A 68 6.81 -0.63 -45.17
CA TYR A 68 6.82 -1.93 -44.52
C TYR A 68 6.14 -1.81 -43.16
N PRO A 69 4.96 -2.41 -42.96
CA PRO A 69 4.20 -2.25 -41.73
C PRO A 69 4.92 -2.94 -40.57
N MET A 70 5.71 -2.15 -39.84
CA MET A 70 6.39 -2.57 -38.62
C MET A 70 5.67 -1.99 -37.42
N ARG A 71 5.58 -2.76 -36.33
CA ARG A 71 4.88 -2.30 -35.12
C ARG A 71 5.61 -1.11 -34.49
N PRO A 72 5.04 0.10 -34.44
CA PRO A 72 5.65 1.23 -33.77
C PRO A 72 5.48 1.09 -32.25
N VAL A 73 6.52 1.48 -31.52
CA VAL A 73 6.57 1.44 -30.06
C VAL A 73 7.31 2.66 -29.55
N LEU A 74 7.10 2.97 -28.28
CA LEU A 74 7.91 3.97 -27.58
C LEU A 74 8.93 3.28 -26.68
N SER A 75 10.21 3.51 -26.94
CA SER A 75 11.30 3.05 -26.06
C SER A 75 11.57 4.11 -24.99
N LEU A 76 11.60 3.68 -23.74
CA LEU A 76 11.82 4.48 -22.55
C LEU A 76 13.10 4.03 -21.87
N SER A 77 13.90 4.96 -21.34
CA SER A 77 15.07 4.59 -20.55
C SER A 77 14.64 4.08 -19.18
N ALA A 78 15.18 2.94 -18.76
CA ALA A 78 14.96 2.44 -17.41
C ALA A 78 15.45 3.44 -16.35
N THR A 79 16.51 4.20 -16.62
CA THR A 79 17.02 5.26 -15.73
C THR A 79 15.98 6.36 -15.48
N GLN A 80 15.17 6.71 -16.50
CA GLN A 80 14.09 7.70 -16.31
C GLN A 80 12.98 7.15 -15.41
N VAL A 81 12.70 5.84 -15.47
CA VAL A 81 11.70 5.20 -14.60
C VAL A 81 12.21 5.18 -13.16
N HIS A 82 13.46 4.77 -12.94
CA HIS A 82 14.10 4.85 -11.62
C HIS A 82 14.06 6.27 -11.06
N GLY A 83 14.42 7.27 -11.87
CA GLY A 83 14.35 8.68 -11.45
C GLY A 83 12.94 9.13 -11.06
N ALA A 84 11.91 8.71 -11.79
CA ALA A 84 10.53 9.00 -11.43
C ALA A 84 10.12 8.34 -10.10
N ILE A 85 10.54 7.09 -9.86
CA ILE A 85 10.28 6.37 -8.61
C ILE A 85 10.97 7.06 -7.43
N GLU A 86 12.21 7.52 -7.60
CA GLU A 86 12.93 8.26 -6.55
C GLU A 86 12.27 9.60 -6.21
N VAL A 87 11.74 10.32 -7.21
CA VAL A 87 10.95 11.53 -6.97
C VAL A 87 9.69 11.21 -6.17
N ILE A 88 9.01 10.10 -6.46
CA ILE A 88 7.84 9.66 -5.69
C ILE A 88 8.24 9.34 -4.25
N ARG A 89 9.31 8.54 -4.03
CA ARG A 89 9.81 8.21 -2.68
C ARG A 89 10.16 9.45 -1.88
N THR A 90 10.88 10.38 -2.51
CA THR A 90 11.25 11.67 -1.91
C THR A 90 9.99 12.45 -1.52
N ARG A 91 8.99 12.51 -2.39
CA ARG A 91 7.75 13.25 -2.12
C ARG A 91 6.94 12.65 -0.97
N VAL A 92 6.86 11.33 -0.90
CA VAL A 92 6.21 10.61 0.22
C VAL A 92 6.95 10.88 1.53
N LEU A 93 8.29 10.87 1.51
CA LEU A 93 9.11 11.19 2.69
C LEU A 93 8.92 12.64 3.14
N GLU A 94 8.96 13.61 2.22
CA GLU A 94 8.70 15.02 2.52
C GLU A 94 7.33 15.21 3.18
N TRP A 95 6.31 14.51 2.68
CA TRP A 95 4.98 14.54 3.29
C TRP A 95 4.95 13.93 4.67
N ALA A 96 5.60 12.79 4.88
CA ALA A 96 5.71 12.18 6.20
C ALA A 96 6.37 13.14 7.21
N LEU A 97 7.46 13.80 6.80
CA LEU A 97 8.17 14.79 7.63
C LEU A 97 7.34 16.06 7.90
N ASP A 98 6.58 16.56 6.92
CA ASP A 98 5.69 17.72 7.11
C ASP A 98 4.54 17.39 8.08
N LEU A 99 3.96 16.18 7.99
CA LEU A 99 2.94 15.73 8.93
C LEU A 99 3.51 15.60 10.35
N GLU A 100 4.68 14.97 10.50
CA GLU A 100 5.35 14.83 11.79
C GLU A 100 5.68 16.19 12.41
N GLY A 101 6.23 17.14 11.63
CA GLY A 101 6.54 18.50 12.07
C GLY A 101 5.32 19.30 12.54
N ARG A 102 4.11 18.89 12.12
CA ARG A 102 2.82 19.48 12.56
C ARG A 102 2.20 18.75 13.74
N GLY A 103 2.90 17.77 14.31
CA GLY A 103 2.41 16.94 15.40
C GLY A 103 1.39 15.88 14.96
N ILE A 104 1.36 15.54 13.66
CA ILE A 104 0.53 14.47 13.10
C ILE A 104 1.43 13.24 12.94
N ILE A 105 1.52 12.45 14.01
CA ILE A 105 2.46 11.33 14.12
C ILE A 105 1.73 10.01 13.86
N GLY A 106 0.48 9.91 14.32
CA GLY A 106 -0.30 8.68 14.21
C GLY A 106 0.27 7.54 15.06
N GLU A 107 -0.01 7.54 16.36
CA GLU A 107 0.44 6.47 17.26
C GLU A 107 -0.32 5.15 17.03
N GLY A 108 0.40 4.04 16.97
CA GLY A 108 -0.20 2.71 16.85
C GLY A 108 -0.96 2.48 15.54
N MET A 109 -0.49 3.07 14.43
CA MET A 109 -1.13 3.01 13.10
C MET A 109 -2.51 3.70 13.05
N SER A 110 -2.81 4.56 14.02
CA SER A 110 -4.08 5.28 14.11
C SER A 110 -3.83 6.76 14.34
N PHE A 111 -4.65 7.61 13.72
CA PHE A 111 -4.62 9.05 13.93
C PHE A 111 -5.75 9.46 14.87
N THR A 112 -5.44 10.37 15.80
CA THR A 112 -6.41 11.02 16.67
C THR A 112 -7.40 11.88 15.87
N PRO A 113 -8.60 12.17 16.41
CA PRO A 113 -9.56 13.06 15.76
C PRO A 113 -8.99 14.45 15.45
N GLN A 114 -8.14 14.98 16.33
CA GLN A 114 -7.48 16.29 16.19
C GLN A 114 -6.49 16.29 15.03
N GLU A 115 -5.66 15.25 14.93
CA GLU A 115 -4.74 15.05 13.80
C GLU A 115 -5.49 14.96 12.47
N LYS A 116 -6.59 14.20 12.43
CA LYS A 116 -7.44 14.09 11.23
C LYS A 116 -8.04 15.44 10.83
N GLN A 117 -8.51 16.21 11.79
CA GLN A 117 -9.12 17.53 11.53
C GLN A 117 -8.08 18.55 11.03
N ALA A 118 -6.83 18.47 11.50
CA ALA A 118 -5.73 19.29 11.01
C ALA A 118 -5.39 19.00 9.53
N VAL A 119 -5.53 17.75 9.09
CA VAL A 119 -5.31 17.35 7.68
C VAL A 119 -6.52 17.66 6.78
N GLN A 120 -7.76 17.63 7.30
CA GLN A 120 -8.96 17.92 6.50
C GLN A 120 -8.99 19.32 5.88
N GLN A 121 -8.25 20.28 6.44
CA GLN A 121 -8.10 21.61 5.83
C GLN A 121 -7.14 21.62 4.64
N GLN A 122 -6.45 20.50 4.37
CA GLN A 122 -5.53 20.33 3.25
C GLN A 122 -6.15 19.46 2.17
N HIS A 123 -6.38 20.05 0.99
CA HIS A 123 -6.89 19.34 -0.18
C HIS A 123 -5.73 18.63 -0.91
N TYR A 124 -5.43 17.40 -0.51
CA TYR A 124 -4.56 16.52 -1.28
C TYR A 124 -5.36 15.85 -2.40
N HIS A 125 -5.13 16.29 -3.64
CA HIS A 125 -5.70 15.64 -4.82
C HIS A 125 -4.85 14.45 -5.24
N PHE A 126 -5.25 13.27 -4.79
CA PHE A 126 -4.76 12.01 -5.34
C PHE A 126 -5.56 11.69 -6.61
N GLY A 127 -4.89 11.19 -7.65
CA GLY A 127 -5.58 10.66 -8.84
C GLY A 127 -6.43 9.42 -8.51
N ASP A 128 -7.01 8.77 -9.52
CA ASP A 128 -7.80 7.55 -9.31
C ASP A 128 -7.00 6.47 -8.57
N VAL A 129 -7.46 6.09 -7.36
CA VAL A 129 -6.81 5.10 -6.50
C VAL A 129 -7.55 3.77 -6.65
N SER A 130 -7.41 3.13 -7.81
CA SER A 130 -7.96 1.79 -8.02
C SER A 130 -7.07 0.73 -7.35
N GLY A 131 -7.63 -0.07 -6.45
CA GLY A 131 -6.93 -1.22 -5.82
C GLY A 131 -6.28 -0.95 -4.46
N SER A 132 -6.44 0.24 -3.88
CA SER A 132 -6.06 0.51 -2.48
C SER A 132 -7.18 0.04 -1.53
N GLN A 133 -6.81 -0.64 -0.44
CA GLN A 133 -7.74 -0.91 0.67
C GLN A 133 -7.97 0.34 1.56
N ILE A 134 -7.26 1.43 1.31
CA ILE A 134 -7.36 2.68 2.07
C ILE A 134 -8.31 3.63 1.35
N GLN A 135 -9.46 3.89 1.96
CA GLN A 135 -10.41 4.91 1.52
C GLN A 135 -9.95 6.30 1.99
N ILE A 136 -9.76 7.21 1.05
CA ILE A 136 -9.47 8.63 1.32
C ILE A 136 -10.80 9.38 1.26
N GLY A 137 -11.19 10.00 2.37
CA GLY A 137 -12.43 10.78 2.46
C GLY A 137 -12.45 11.92 1.44
N SER A 138 -13.31 11.81 0.45
CA SER A 138 -13.62 12.90 -0.49
C SER A 138 -15.06 13.37 -0.27
N ASN A 139 -15.31 14.64 -0.58
CA ASN A 139 -16.59 15.30 -0.35
C ASN A 139 -17.69 14.62 -1.19
N GLY A 140 -18.63 13.94 -0.54
CA GLY A 140 -19.66 13.12 -1.18
C GLY A 140 -19.42 11.61 -1.15
N SER A 141 -18.29 11.16 -0.60
CA SER A 141 -18.10 9.74 -0.27
C SER A 141 -18.93 9.43 0.98
N THR A 142 -19.98 8.62 0.81
CA THR A 142 -20.61 7.95 1.94
C THR A 142 -19.65 6.90 2.43
N GLN A 143 -18.72 7.32 3.28
CA GLN A 143 -17.97 6.41 4.12
C GLN A 143 -19.02 5.77 5.03
N THR A 144 -19.51 4.61 4.64
CA THR A 144 -20.01 3.63 5.62
C THR A 144 -18.77 3.13 6.33
N GLN A 145 -18.20 4.00 7.17
CA GLN A 145 -17.64 3.54 8.42
C GLN A 145 -18.84 2.86 9.05
N ALA A 146 -18.85 1.55 8.95
CA ALA A 146 -19.42 0.77 9.99
C ALA A 146 -18.79 1.31 11.28
N ASN A 147 -19.48 2.27 11.90
CA ASN A 147 -19.65 2.33 13.34
C ASN A 147 -20.33 1.01 13.74
N THR A 148 -19.69 -0.12 13.46
CA THR A 148 -19.99 -1.37 14.13
C THR A 148 -19.21 -1.26 15.41
N GLY A 149 -19.86 -0.69 16.41
CA GLY A 149 -19.39 -0.77 17.77
C GLY A 149 -18.96 -2.21 18.06
N THR A 150 -17.86 -2.34 18.79
CA THR A 150 -17.54 -3.55 19.59
C THR A 150 -17.95 -4.85 18.91
N ASP A 151 -17.23 -5.25 17.85
CA ASP A 151 -17.48 -6.51 17.17
C ASP A 151 -17.01 -7.67 18.06
N ILE A 152 -17.85 -8.03 19.03
CA ILE A 152 -17.59 -9.07 20.03
C ILE A 152 -17.33 -10.42 19.33
N GLU A 153 -17.93 -10.67 18.17
CA GLU A 153 -17.67 -11.88 17.40
C GLU A 153 -16.25 -11.90 16.83
N ALA A 154 -15.75 -10.75 16.35
CA ALA A 154 -14.34 -10.60 15.97
C ALA A 154 -13.40 -10.80 17.18
N LEU A 155 -13.76 -10.28 18.37
CA LEU A 155 -12.99 -10.50 19.60
C LEU A 155 -12.95 -11.99 19.98
N LYS A 156 -14.08 -12.70 19.91
CA LYS A 156 -14.16 -14.14 20.20
C LYS A 156 -13.32 -14.96 19.22
N GLY A 157 -13.39 -14.66 17.93
CA GLY A 157 -12.58 -15.31 16.90
C GLY A 157 -11.07 -15.13 17.17
N LEU A 158 -10.69 -13.92 17.59
CA LEU A 158 -9.30 -13.61 17.93
C LEU A 158 -8.81 -14.34 19.20
N VAL A 159 -9.65 -14.41 20.23
CA VAL A 159 -9.38 -15.19 21.45
C VAL A 159 -9.18 -16.67 21.12
N GLN A 160 -10.00 -17.23 20.23
CA GLN A 160 -9.84 -18.64 19.81
C GLN A 160 -8.53 -18.85 19.03
N ALA A 161 -8.19 -17.96 18.09
CA ALA A 161 -6.97 -18.07 17.30
C ALA A 161 -5.71 -17.97 18.16
N LEU A 162 -5.66 -16.99 19.09
CA LEU A 162 -4.53 -16.83 20.00
C LEU A 162 -4.42 -18.02 20.97
N GLY A 163 -5.55 -18.56 21.43
CA GLY A 163 -5.58 -19.77 22.24
C GLY A 163 -5.02 -20.99 21.53
N ALA A 164 -5.34 -21.17 20.24
CA ALA A 164 -4.80 -22.26 19.44
C ALA A 164 -3.28 -22.11 19.22
N ALA A 165 -2.80 -20.90 18.94
CA ALA A 165 -1.36 -20.63 18.77
C ALA A 165 -0.55 -20.86 20.05
N LEU A 166 -1.18 -20.66 21.22
CA LEU A 166 -0.56 -20.86 22.53
C LEU A 166 -0.76 -22.28 23.10
N ALA A 167 -1.44 -23.19 22.41
CA ALA A 167 -1.77 -24.51 22.97
C ALA A 167 -0.51 -25.32 23.33
N ASP A 168 0.49 -25.34 22.45
CA ASP A 168 1.72 -26.12 22.61
C ASP A 168 2.91 -25.29 23.14
N ALA A 169 2.71 -23.99 23.36
CA ALA A 169 3.73 -23.08 23.87
C ALA A 169 4.15 -23.45 25.31
N LYS A 170 5.42 -23.26 25.70
CA LYS A 170 5.87 -23.52 27.08
C LYS A 170 6.80 -22.42 27.57
N GLY A 171 6.81 -22.19 28.87
CA GLY A 171 7.63 -21.19 29.55
C GLY A 171 6.83 -20.01 30.07
N ASP A 172 7.46 -19.22 30.92
CA ASP A 172 6.84 -18.14 31.71
C ASP A 172 6.08 -17.14 30.83
N THR A 173 6.63 -16.74 29.67
CA THR A 173 5.96 -15.88 28.69
C THR A 173 4.65 -16.47 28.15
N ALA A 174 4.62 -17.79 27.90
CA ALA A 174 3.41 -18.44 27.42
C ALA A 174 2.33 -18.48 28.52
N ASP A 175 2.74 -18.62 29.77
CA ASP A 175 1.82 -18.62 30.91
C ASP A 175 1.26 -17.21 31.18
N GLU A 176 2.08 -16.16 31.05
CA GLU A 176 1.62 -14.76 31.08
C GLU A 176 0.63 -14.46 29.96
N LEU A 177 0.92 -14.85 28.71
CA LEU A 177 0.01 -14.65 27.59
C LEU A 177 -1.31 -15.41 27.76
N ARG A 178 -1.29 -16.60 28.37
CA ARG A 178 -2.51 -17.36 28.71
C ARG A 178 -3.37 -16.65 29.75
N ALA A 179 -2.75 -16.04 30.76
CA ALA A 179 -3.47 -15.28 31.78
C ALA A 179 -4.17 -14.06 31.17
N GLU A 180 -3.49 -13.33 30.29
CA GLU A 180 -4.08 -12.19 29.57
C GLU A 180 -5.18 -12.64 28.60
N LEU A 181 -4.98 -13.76 27.90
CA LEU A 181 -6.00 -14.35 27.03
C LEU A 181 -7.25 -14.76 27.81
N ALA A 182 -7.10 -15.30 29.02
CA ALA A 182 -8.24 -15.62 29.89
C ALA A 182 -9.04 -14.35 30.26
N THR A 183 -8.35 -13.23 30.47
CA THR A 183 -8.98 -11.93 30.74
C THR A 183 -9.76 -11.42 29.50
N LEU A 184 -9.20 -11.52 28.30
CA LEU A 184 -9.93 -11.19 27.07
C LEU A 184 -11.16 -12.08 26.88
N LYS A 185 -11.01 -13.38 27.12
CA LYS A 185 -12.11 -14.34 27.01
C LYS A 185 -13.25 -13.97 27.96
N ALA A 186 -12.94 -13.66 29.22
CA ALA A 186 -13.92 -13.22 30.20
C ALA A 186 -14.65 -11.92 29.77
N GLN A 187 -13.96 -10.99 29.11
CA GLN A 187 -14.59 -9.79 28.57
C GLN A 187 -15.43 -10.07 27.32
N ALA A 188 -15.00 -10.99 26.45
CA ALA A 188 -15.73 -11.39 25.25
C ALA A 188 -17.03 -12.16 25.55
N ASP A 189 -17.05 -12.92 26.64
CA ASP A 189 -18.22 -13.69 27.11
C ASP A 189 -19.14 -12.86 28.03
N SER A 190 -18.72 -11.64 28.42
CA SER A 190 -19.50 -10.77 29.29
C SER A 190 -20.72 -10.19 28.53
N PRO A 191 -21.92 -10.16 29.15
CA PRO A 191 -23.08 -9.48 28.57
C PRO A 191 -22.89 -7.95 28.49
N LYS A 192 -21.90 -7.41 29.21
CA LYS A 192 -21.48 -6.00 29.17
C LYS A 192 -19.94 -5.93 29.18
N PRO A 193 -19.28 -6.13 28.04
CA PRO A 193 -17.82 -6.06 27.95
C PRO A 193 -17.33 -4.68 28.37
N LYS A 194 -16.28 -4.65 29.19
CA LYS A 194 -15.62 -3.39 29.57
C LYS A 194 -14.48 -3.14 28.61
N TRP A 195 -14.70 -2.26 27.64
CA TRP A 195 -13.74 -1.99 26.57
C TRP A 195 -12.40 -1.43 27.08
N GLU A 196 -12.41 -0.68 28.19
CA GLU A 196 -11.18 -0.24 28.86
C GLU A 196 -10.31 -1.41 29.36
N ILE A 197 -10.94 -2.48 29.83
CA ILE A 197 -10.22 -3.69 30.26
C ILE A 197 -9.66 -4.41 29.02
N ILE A 198 -10.44 -4.52 27.94
CA ILE A 198 -9.97 -5.12 26.69
C ILE A 198 -8.77 -4.36 26.12
N LYS A 199 -8.82 -3.02 26.11
CA LYS A 199 -7.71 -2.14 25.69
C LYS A 199 -6.46 -2.35 26.55
N ALA A 200 -6.61 -2.38 27.88
CA ALA A 200 -5.50 -2.59 28.80
C ALA A 200 -4.87 -3.97 28.61
N THR A 201 -5.68 -5.02 28.55
CA THR A 201 -5.25 -6.40 28.29
C THR A 201 -4.56 -6.54 26.93
N ALA A 202 -5.06 -5.87 25.89
CA ALA A 202 -4.43 -5.88 24.58
C ALA A 202 -3.02 -5.27 24.58
N ARG A 203 -2.84 -4.16 25.28
CA ARG A 203 -1.52 -3.53 25.49
C ARG A 203 -0.58 -4.44 26.30
N SER A 204 -1.11 -5.14 27.29
CA SER A 204 -0.35 -6.11 28.09
C SER A 204 0.16 -7.26 27.21
N ILE A 205 -0.72 -7.90 26.43
CA ILE A 205 -0.37 -8.96 25.47
C ILE A 205 0.72 -8.49 24.49
N LYS A 206 0.58 -7.27 23.96
CA LYS A 206 1.59 -6.66 23.09
C LYS A 206 2.94 -6.54 23.80
N THR A 207 2.95 -6.01 25.02
CA THR A 207 4.18 -5.80 25.82
C THR A 207 4.88 -7.13 26.12
N VAL A 208 4.12 -8.17 26.51
CA VAL A 208 4.66 -9.51 26.78
C VAL A 208 5.24 -10.14 25.50
N ALA A 209 4.55 -9.99 24.36
CA ALA A 209 5.04 -10.49 23.09
C ALA A 209 6.29 -9.75 22.58
N GLU A 210 6.36 -8.43 22.80
CA GLU A 210 7.53 -7.60 22.46
C GLU A 210 8.73 -7.89 23.38
N GLY A 211 8.49 -8.15 24.67
CA GLY A 211 9.52 -8.58 25.62
C GLY A 211 10.12 -9.95 25.31
N ALA A 212 9.40 -10.78 24.54
CA ALA A 212 9.85 -12.07 24.05
C ALA A 212 10.54 -12.03 22.67
N ALA A 213 10.97 -10.84 22.22
CA ALA A 213 11.63 -10.63 20.93
C ALA A 213 12.80 -11.62 20.71
N GLY A 214 12.58 -12.60 19.83
CA GLY A 214 13.50 -13.70 19.55
C GLY A 214 12.88 -15.10 19.66
N ASN A 215 11.71 -15.21 20.29
CA ASN A 215 10.99 -16.48 20.44
C ASN A 215 9.89 -16.64 19.36
N VAL A 216 9.64 -17.87 18.92
CA VAL A 216 8.65 -18.22 17.87
C VAL A 216 7.22 -17.76 18.24
N LEU A 217 6.96 -17.57 19.53
CA LEU A 217 5.67 -17.07 20.03
C LEU A 217 5.39 -15.62 19.62
N ALA A 218 6.41 -14.77 19.55
CA ALA A 218 6.23 -13.37 19.15
C ALA A 218 5.81 -13.26 17.68
N SER A 219 6.41 -14.08 16.80
CA SER A 219 6.06 -14.08 15.37
C SER A 219 4.68 -14.69 15.10
N LEU A 220 4.27 -15.69 15.88
CA LEU A 220 2.92 -16.27 15.79
C LEU A 220 1.83 -15.35 16.35
N ALA A 221 2.12 -14.57 17.40
CA ALA A 221 1.16 -13.67 18.02
C ALA A 221 1.02 -12.32 17.29
N GLN A 222 2.04 -11.87 16.56
CA GLN A 222 2.08 -10.55 15.91
C GLN A 222 0.85 -10.19 15.04
N PRO A 223 0.36 -11.05 14.11
CA PRO A 223 -0.81 -10.71 13.30
C PRO A 223 -2.10 -10.59 14.15
N HIS A 224 -2.18 -11.35 15.23
CA HIS A 224 -3.31 -11.32 16.15
C HIS A 224 -3.28 -10.08 17.05
N ILE A 225 -2.10 -9.64 17.49
CA ILE A 225 -1.92 -8.45 18.31
C ILE A 225 -2.27 -7.18 17.53
N ALA A 226 -1.85 -7.07 16.27
CA ALA A 226 -2.21 -5.94 15.41
C ALA A 226 -3.74 -5.82 15.25
N THR A 227 -4.42 -6.96 15.04
CA THR A 227 -5.88 -7.03 14.94
C THR A 227 -6.57 -6.67 16.26
N LEU A 228 -6.02 -7.14 17.40
CA LEU A 228 -6.53 -6.83 18.74
C LEU A 228 -6.45 -5.33 19.04
N MET A 229 -5.33 -4.71 18.70
CA MET A 229 -5.11 -3.28 18.91
C MET A 229 -6.02 -2.42 18.02
N ALA A 230 -6.24 -2.84 16.77
CA ALA A 230 -7.19 -2.19 15.87
C ALA A 230 -8.64 -2.27 16.42
N LEU A 231 -9.03 -3.43 16.92
CA LEU A 231 -10.36 -3.65 17.52
C LEU A 231 -10.55 -2.80 18.80
N ALA A 232 -9.49 -2.67 19.61
CA ALA A 232 -9.51 -1.91 20.85
C ALA A 232 -9.36 -0.38 20.63
N ALA A 233 -8.95 0.07 19.44
CA ALA A 233 -8.85 1.49 19.10
C ALA A 233 -10.18 2.11 18.63
N ALA A 234 -11.16 1.27 18.26
CA ALA A 234 -12.55 1.67 18.04
C ALA A 234 -13.27 1.97 19.36
#